data_AF-A0A8H5IGM7-F1
#
_entry.id   AF-A0A8H5IGM7-F1
#
_cell.length_a   1.000
_cell.length_b   1.000
_cell.length_c   1.000
_cell.angle_alpha   90.00
_cell.angle_beta   90.00
_cell.angle_gamma   90.00
#
_symmetry.space_group_name_H-M   'P 1'
#
loop_
_entity.id
_entity.type
_entity.pdbx_description
1 polymer ?
#
loop_
_entity_poly.entity_id
_entity_poly.type
_entity_poly.pdbx_seq_one_letter_code
_entity_poly.pdbx_strand_id
1 'polypeptide(L)'
;MASNSTVAESDPQSSSTPHLELVNGQVPYRDAVVSWKLPKVLLLGEECYIDSFELDCVTHVVLQISDARQRQVFAQIGIQHDYGYPFPFWHFLGKMISQALFENETSLEILSFTRVNDREFIGFENENYPKSNDSTNINVIEVSLKRPQPNKPMEIFWRPARGIIVQRLRECEYCEGYTSGL
;
A
#
# COMPACT_ATOMS: atom_id res chain seq x y z
N MET A 1 4.24 -54.96 46.10
CA MET A 1 5.06 -53.91 45.47
C MET A 1 4.24 -53.32 44.34
N ALA A 2 3.88 -52.04 44.47
CA ALA A 2 3.07 -51.32 43.50
C ALA A 2 3.99 -50.65 42.48
N SER A 3 3.62 -50.75 41.20
CA SER A 3 4.07 -49.82 40.15
C SER A 3 2.91 -49.60 39.18
N ASN A 4 2.10 -48.59 39.48
CA ASN A 4 1.37 -47.81 38.49
C ASN A 4 2.39 -46.91 37.78
N SER A 5 2.26 -46.72 36.48
CA SER A 5 2.51 -45.44 35.81
C SER A 5 1.93 -45.46 34.41
N THR A 6 0.67 -45.07 34.32
CA THR A 6 0.07 -44.40 33.17
C THR A 6 0.85 -43.11 32.92
N VAL A 7 1.37 -42.89 31.72
CA VAL A 7 1.72 -41.55 31.26
C VAL A 7 0.98 -41.31 29.97
N ALA A 8 0.06 -40.35 30.07
CA ALA A 8 -0.78 -39.84 29.02
C ALA A 8 0.06 -39.08 27.98
N GLU A 9 -0.22 -39.39 26.73
CA GLU A 9 -0.60 -38.44 25.69
C GLU A 9 -0.34 -36.95 26.00
N SER A 10 0.62 -36.38 25.27
CA SER A 10 0.65 -34.96 25.01
C SER A 10 1.20 -34.75 23.60
N ASP A 11 0.30 -34.75 22.62
CA ASP A 11 0.53 -34.11 21.33
C ASP A 11 0.81 -32.61 21.59
N PRO A 12 1.94 -32.06 21.14
CA PRO A 12 1.99 -30.63 20.90
C PRO A 12 1.29 -30.40 19.56
N GLN A 13 0.02 -29.99 19.63
CA GLN A 13 -0.58 -29.17 18.58
C GLN A 13 0.36 -27.98 18.33
N SER A 14 1.19 -28.10 17.29
CA SER A 14 1.89 -26.99 16.69
C SER A 14 0.83 -26.06 16.11
N SER A 15 0.35 -25.13 16.94
CA SER A 15 -0.31 -23.93 16.46
C SER A 15 0.77 -23.10 15.75
N SER A 16 1.03 -23.44 14.49
CA SER A 16 1.95 -22.73 13.63
C SER A 16 1.34 -21.37 13.30
N THR A 17 1.48 -20.44 14.23
CA THR A 17 1.38 -19.01 13.92
C THR A 17 2.35 -18.78 12.75
N PRO A 18 1.89 -18.31 11.58
CA PRO A 18 2.77 -18.14 10.44
C PRO A 18 3.89 -17.19 10.84
N HIS A 19 5.14 -17.65 10.71
CA HIS A 19 6.32 -16.85 11.02
C HIS A 19 6.45 -15.78 9.95
N LEU A 20 6.10 -14.55 10.30
CA LEU A 20 6.24 -13.40 9.40
C LEU A 20 7.71 -12.96 9.35
N GLU A 21 8.18 -12.63 8.15
CA GLU A 21 9.54 -12.11 7.93
C GLU A 21 9.62 -10.64 8.32
N LEU A 22 10.69 -10.25 9.03
CA LEU A 22 11.00 -8.86 9.38
C LEU A 22 11.83 -8.20 8.28
N VAL A 23 11.61 -6.91 8.06
CA VAL A 23 12.36 -6.14 7.07
C VAL A 23 13.71 -5.70 7.64
N ASN A 24 14.78 -5.87 6.86
CA ASN A 24 16.09 -5.36 7.23
C ASN A 24 16.17 -3.84 6.99
N GLY A 25 16.07 -3.04 8.04
CA GLY A 25 16.13 -1.58 7.98
C GLY A 25 17.48 -0.97 7.56
N GLN A 26 18.51 -1.77 7.30
CA GLN A 26 19.82 -1.30 6.82
C GLN A 26 19.93 -1.24 5.29
N VAL A 27 18.96 -1.80 4.57
CA VAL A 27 18.94 -1.88 3.11
C VAL A 27 18.10 -0.73 2.55
N PRO A 28 18.44 -0.09 1.41
CA PRO A 28 17.57 0.90 0.77
C PRO A 28 16.17 0.35 0.52
N TYR A 29 15.13 1.18 0.67
CA TYR A 29 13.75 0.69 0.71
C TYR A 29 13.30 0.03 -0.60
N ARG A 30 13.82 0.49 -1.75
CA ARG A 30 13.53 -0.11 -3.06
C ARG A 30 14.07 -1.53 -3.16
N ASP A 31 15.27 -1.75 -2.65
CA ASP A 31 15.94 -3.05 -2.64
C ASP A 31 15.29 -4.01 -1.65
N ALA A 32 14.81 -3.48 -0.52
CA ALA A 32 14.19 -4.26 0.55
C ALA A 32 12.91 -5.02 0.11
N VAL A 33 12.26 -4.59 -0.97
CA VAL A 33 10.99 -5.17 -1.45
C VAL A 33 11.11 -5.96 -2.74
N VAL A 34 12.30 -6.04 -3.36
CA VAL A 34 12.49 -6.73 -4.65
C VAL A 34 12.07 -8.20 -4.57
N SER A 35 12.31 -8.84 -3.44
CA SER A 35 11.96 -10.25 -3.20
C SER A 35 10.48 -10.47 -2.86
N TRP A 36 9.72 -9.41 -2.56
CA TRP A 36 8.33 -9.53 -2.12
C TRP A 36 7.43 -9.79 -3.31
N LYS A 37 6.68 -10.88 -3.27
CA LYS A 37 5.76 -11.25 -4.35
C LYS A 37 4.52 -10.37 -4.30
N LEU A 38 4.19 -9.75 -5.44
CA LEU A 38 2.91 -9.07 -5.58
C LEU A 38 1.76 -10.10 -5.49
N PRO A 39 0.76 -9.87 -4.62
CA PRO A 39 -0.44 -10.69 -4.60
C PRO A 39 -1.26 -10.46 -5.88
N LYS A 40 -2.18 -11.38 -6.19
CA LYS A 40 -3.18 -11.12 -7.23
C LYS A 40 -4.05 -9.95 -6.80
N VAL A 41 -4.29 -9.02 -7.70
CA VAL A 41 -5.10 -7.81 -7.46
C VAL A 41 -6.35 -7.82 -8.34
N LEU A 42 -7.46 -7.37 -7.77
CA LEU A 42 -8.69 -7.02 -8.47
C LEU A 42 -8.91 -5.52 -8.32
N LEU A 43 -8.87 -4.79 -9.43
CA LEU A 43 -9.16 -3.36 -9.48
C LEU A 43 -10.68 -3.14 -9.56
N LEU A 44 -11.21 -2.30 -8.67
CA LEU A 44 -12.61 -1.91 -8.59
C LEU A 44 -12.68 -0.38 -8.69
N GLY A 45 -13.62 0.13 -9.48
CA GLY A 45 -13.89 1.57 -9.58
C GLY A 45 -15.22 1.94 -8.95
N GLU A 46 -15.38 3.21 -8.61
CA GLU A 46 -16.69 3.78 -8.30
C GLU A 46 -17.56 3.77 -9.56
N GLU A 47 -18.67 3.02 -9.53
CA GLU A 47 -19.46 2.65 -10.72
C GLU A 47 -19.86 3.83 -11.61
N CYS A 48 -20.17 4.98 -11.02
CA CYS A 48 -20.59 6.17 -11.76
C CYS A 48 -19.47 6.83 -12.58
N TYR A 49 -18.21 6.43 -12.40
CA TYR A 49 -17.06 7.00 -13.10
C TYR A 49 -16.36 6.01 -14.05
N ILE A 50 -16.71 4.72 -14.02
CA ILE A 50 -16.01 3.68 -14.79
C ILE A 50 -16.04 3.98 -16.30
N ASP A 51 -17.15 4.48 -16.82
CA ASP A 51 -17.31 4.75 -18.24
C ASP A 51 -16.86 6.15 -18.67
N SER A 52 -16.59 7.06 -17.72
CA SER A 52 -16.36 8.49 -17.99
C SER A 52 -15.01 9.02 -17.54
N PHE A 53 -14.25 8.26 -16.74
CA PHE A 53 -12.97 8.69 -16.19
C PHE A 53 -11.82 7.93 -16.85
N GLU A 54 -10.95 8.67 -17.54
CA GLU A 54 -9.78 8.11 -18.23
C GLU A 54 -8.64 7.86 -17.23
N LEU A 55 -8.45 6.59 -16.84
CA LEU A 55 -7.35 6.18 -15.95
C LEU A 55 -5.97 6.44 -16.56
N ASP A 56 -5.85 6.40 -17.88
CA ASP A 56 -4.60 6.68 -18.61
C ASP A 56 -4.12 8.13 -18.42
N CYS A 57 -5.04 9.02 -18.03
CA CYS A 57 -4.78 10.42 -17.78
C CYS A 57 -4.43 10.72 -16.32
N VAL A 58 -4.32 9.71 -15.44
CA VAL A 58 -4.02 9.91 -14.01
C VAL A 58 -2.57 10.32 -13.81
N THR A 59 -2.38 11.48 -13.18
CA THR A 59 -1.05 12.01 -12.85
C THR A 59 -0.65 11.73 -11.42
N HIS A 60 -1.62 11.58 -10.52
CA HIS A 60 -1.39 11.35 -9.10
C HIS A 60 -2.34 10.33 -8.49
N VAL A 61 -1.83 9.59 -7.50
CA VAL A 61 -2.61 8.61 -6.75
C VAL A 61 -2.45 8.87 -5.27
N VAL A 62 -3.56 8.90 -4.52
CA VAL A 62 -3.53 9.01 -3.06
C VAL A 62 -4.06 7.74 -2.43
N LEU A 63 -3.16 6.96 -1.84
CA LEU A 63 -3.52 5.79 -1.05
C LEU A 63 -3.98 6.22 0.35
N GLN A 64 -5.17 5.77 0.73
CA GLN A 64 -5.70 5.84 2.09
C GLN A 64 -5.71 4.46 2.71
N ILE A 65 -4.93 4.28 3.78
CA ILE A 65 -4.81 2.97 4.41
C ILE A 65 -4.71 3.09 5.93
N SER A 66 -5.40 2.20 6.65
CA SER A 66 -5.31 2.13 8.12
C SER A 66 -4.20 1.18 8.55
N ASP A 67 -3.64 1.38 9.75
CA ASP A 67 -2.64 0.50 10.35
C ASP A 67 -3.09 -0.97 10.37
N ALA A 68 -4.36 -1.20 10.73
CA ALA A 68 -4.94 -2.54 10.74
C ALA A 68 -4.98 -3.15 9.33
N ARG A 69 -5.26 -2.34 8.31
CA ARG A 69 -5.27 -2.78 6.91
C ARG A 69 -3.86 -3.07 6.40
N GLN A 70 -2.88 -2.23 6.72
CA GLN A 70 -1.48 -2.48 6.38
C GLN A 70 -1.03 -3.83 6.94
N ARG A 71 -1.21 -4.07 8.24
CA ARG A 71 -0.87 -5.36 8.87
C ARG A 71 -1.53 -6.55 8.18
N GLN A 72 -2.79 -6.43 7.80
CA GLN A 72 -3.51 -7.50 7.09
C GLN A 72 -2.92 -7.78 5.71
N VAL A 73 -2.56 -6.73 4.96
CA VAL A 73 -1.95 -6.83 3.62
C VAL A 73 -0.60 -7.53 3.71
N PHE A 74 0.28 -7.06 4.60
CA PHE A 74 1.63 -7.62 4.71
C PHE A 74 1.63 -9.04 5.27
N ALA A 75 0.72 -9.35 6.21
CA ALA A 75 0.56 -10.72 6.70
C ALA A 75 0.15 -11.71 5.60
N GLN A 76 -0.60 -11.29 4.57
CA GLN A 76 -0.95 -12.17 3.45
C GLN A 76 0.24 -12.56 2.58
N ILE A 77 1.25 -11.70 2.51
CA ILE A 77 2.49 -11.97 1.78
C ILE A 77 3.61 -12.47 2.69
N GLY A 78 3.30 -12.76 3.96
CA GLY A 78 4.25 -13.31 4.92
C GLY A 78 5.22 -12.29 5.53
N ILE A 79 4.94 -10.99 5.42
CA ILE A 79 5.80 -9.91 5.93
C ILE A 79 5.20 -9.28 7.18
N GLN A 80 6.03 -9.01 8.19
CA GLN A 80 5.66 -8.25 9.37
C GLN A 80 5.84 -6.75 9.09
N HIS A 81 4.76 -5.98 9.28
CA HIS A 81 4.82 -4.52 9.12
C HIS A 81 5.68 -3.86 10.20
N ASP A 82 6.57 -2.95 9.79
CA ASP A 82 7.42 -2.15 10.66
C ASP A 82 7.13 -0.66 10.47
N TYR A 83 6.57 -0.04 11.51
CA TYR A 83 6.24 1.39 11.52
C TYR A 83 7.47 2.29 11.73
N GLY A 84 8.57 1.75 12.24
CA GLY A 84 9.84 2.46 12.36
C GLY A 84 10.58 2.59 11.03
N TYR A 85 10.17 1.81 10.03
CA TYR A 85 10.74 1.82 8.70
C TYR A 85 9.66 1.71 7.62
N PRO A 86 8.83 2.76 7.41
CA PRO A 86 7.59 2.67 6.63
C PRO A 86 7.80 2.72 5.10
N PHE A 87 8.90 3.31 4.62
CA PHE A 87 9.15 3.52 3.19
C PHE A 87 9.09 2.26 2.31
N PRO A 88 9.66 1.10 2.70
CA PRO A 88 9.51 -0.14 1.93
C PRO A 88 8.05 -0.55 1.79
N PHE A 89 7.26 -0.42 2.87
CA PHE A 89 5.85 -0.79 2.87
C PHE A 89 5.05 0.13 1.94
N TRP A 90 5.27 1.45 2.02
CA TRP A 90 4.64 2.40 1.11
C TRP A 90 5.05 2.18 -0.33
N HIS A 91 6.33 1.89 -0.59
CA HIS A 91 6.83 1.60 -1.92
C HIS A 91 6.20 0.33 -2.49
N PHE A 92 6.13 -0.75 -1.71
CA PHE A 92 5.44 -1.98 -2.12
C PHE A 92 3.96 -1.76 -2.40
N LEU A 93 3.25 -0.99 -1.57
CA LEU A 93 1.86 -0.63 -1.81
C LEU A 93 1.71 0.17 -3.12
N GLY A 94 2.63 1.12 -3.37
CA GLY A 94 2.75 1.85 -4.63
C GLY A 94 2.92 0.92 -5.82
N LYS A 95 3.86 -0.03 -5.75
CA LYS A 95 4.09 -1.04 -6.80
C LYS A 95 2.82 -1.84 -7.12
N MET A 96 2.13 -2.30 -6.08
CA MET A 96 0.90 -3.09 -6.22
C MET A 96 -0.21 -2.27 -6.89
N ILE A 97 -0.37 -1.01 -6.51
CA ILE A 97 -1.36 -0.10 -7.09
C ILE A 97 -0.98 0.25 -8.54
N SER A 98 0.30 0.53 -8.79
CA SER A 98 0.84 0.82 -10.11
C SER A 98 0.60 -0.32 -11.08
N GLN A 99 0.89 -1.56 -10.66
CA GLN A 99 0.63 -2.75 -11.46
C GLN A 99 -0.86 -2.92 -11.79
N ALA A 100 -1.74 -2.57 -10.85
CA ALA A 100 -3.18 -2.73 -11.03
C ALA A 100 -3.80 -1.66 -11.93
N LEU A 101 -3.29 -0.43 -11.88
CA LEU A 101 -3.81 0.71 -12.63
C LEU A 101 -3.19 0.87 -14.03
N PHE A 102 -1.90 0.60 -14.16
CA PHE A 102 -1.10 0.97 -15.34
C PHE A 102 -0.38 -0.22 -15.98
N GLU A 103 -0.65 -1.45 -15.50
CA GLU A 103 0.03 -2.68 -15.93
C GLU A 103 1.57 -2.62 -15.81
N ASN A 104 2.08 -1.73 -14.94
CA ASN A 104 3.49 -1.47 -14.73
C ASN A 104 3.78 -1.22 -13.24
N GLU A 105 4.69 -1.98 -12.63
CA GLU A 105 5.01 -1.87 -11.19
C GLU A 105 5.76 -0.58 -10.81
N THR A 106 6.40 0.11 -11.75
CA THR A 106 7.36 1.20 -11.43
C THR A 106 6.86 2.58 -11.83
N SER A 107 5.59 2.73 -12.22
CA SER A 107 5.06 4.02 -12.66
C SER A 107 4.81 4.99 -11.51
N LEU A 108 4.64 4.50 -10.28
CA LEU A 108 4.32 5.33 -9.12
C LEU A 108 5.53 5.53 -8.20
N GLU A 109 5.88 6.80 -7.98
CA GLU A 109 6.90 7.21 -7.03
C GLU A 109 6.28 7.93 -5.83
N ILE A 110 6.83 7.72 -4.62
CA ILE A 110 6.33 8.35 -3.40
C ILE A 110 6.64 9.85 -3.46
N LEU A 111 5.58 10.66 -3.50
CA LEU A 111 5.68 12.13 -3.52
C LEU A 111 5.56 12.71 -2.11
N SER A 112 4.57 12.25 -1.34
CA SER A 112 4.26 12.80 -0.02
C SER A 112 3.60 11.78 0.88
N PHE A 113 3.62 12.05 2.19
CA PHE A 113 2.83 11.29 3.15
C PHE A 113 2.27 12.22 4.23
N THR A 114 1.13 11.83 4.79
CA THR A 114 0.58 12.45 6.00
C THR A 114 -0.13 11.39 6.81
N ARG A 115 0.01 11.47 8.13
CA ARG A 115 -0.66 10.57 9.06
C ARG A 115 -1.74 11.32 9.83
N VAL A 116 -2.93 10.72 9.93
CA VAL A 116 -4.04 11.22 10.75
C VAL A 116 -4.59 10.05 11.55
N ASN A 117 -4.39 10.09 12.87
CA ASN A 117 -4.75 9.01 13.79
C ASN A 117 -4.12 7.66 13.38
N ASP A 118 -4.95 6.67 13.07
CA ASP A 118 -4.59 5.30 12.67
C ASP A 118 -4.53 5.12 11.14
N ARG A 119 -4.50 6.22 10.39
CA ARG A 119 -4.53 6.22 8.92
C ARG A 119 -3.38 7.00 8.32
N GLU A 120 -2.84 6.44 7.25
CA GLU A 120 -1.83 7.06 6.42
C GLU A 120 -2.42 7.41 5.06
N PHE A 121 -2.03 8.58 4.59
CA PHE A 121 -2.35 9.14 3.29
C PHE A 121 -1.03 9.26 2.55
N ILE A 122 -0.82 8.41 1.56
CA ILE A 122 0.42 8.37 0.77
C ILE A 122 0.10 8.89 -0.62
N GLY A 123 0.71 10.00 -0.99
CA GLY A 123 0.64 10.57 -2.33
C GLY A 123 1.73 9.99 -3.22
N PHE A 124 1.34 9.55 -4.40
CA PHE A 124 2.23 9.08 -5.45
C PHE A 124 2.12 9.97 -6.68
N GLU A 125 3.25 10.24 -7.31
CA GLU A 125 3.35 10.83 -8.65
C GLU A 125 3.49 9.71 -9.69
N ASN A 126 2.81 9.84 -10.83
CA ASN A 126 2.97 8.93 -11.97
C ASN A 126 4.12 9.41 -12.87
N GLU A 127 5.29 8.78 -12.78
CA GLU A 127 6.50 9.14 -13.54
C GLU A 127 6.33 8.99 -15.07
N ASN A 128 5.40 8.11 -15.50
CA ASN A 128 5.15 7.89 -16.92
C ASN A 128 4.30 9.00 -17.54
N TYR A 129 3.65 9.84 -16.74
CA TYR A 129 2.89 10.95 -17.25
C TYR A 129 3.81 12.16 -17.47
N PRO A 130 3.89 12.71 -18.70
CA PRO A 130 4.76 13.85 -18.96
C PRO A 130 4.33 15.03 -18.08
N LYS A 131 5.28 15.57 -17.32
CA LYS A 131 5.07 16.80 -16.54
C LYS A 131 4.66 17.90 -17.51
N SER A 132 3.37 18.23 -17.51
CA SER A 132 2.84 19.37 -18.25
C SER A 132 3.45 20.64 -17.64
N ASN A 133 3.87 21.59 -18.48
CA ASN A 133 4.36 22.90 -18.00
C ASN A 133 3.29 23.64 -17.19
N ASP A 134 2.01 23.27 -17.32
CA ASP A 134 0.94 23.67 -16.41
C ASP A 134 0.81 22.65 -15.27
N SER A 135 1.56 22.87 -14.19
CA SER A 135 1.46 22.09 -12.93
C SER A 135 0.09 22.17 -12.26
N THR A 136 -0.79 23.05 -12.73
CA THR A 136 -2.14 23.22 -12.20
C THR A 136 -3.10 22.08 -12.59
N ASN A 137 -2.80 21.37 -13.68
CA ASN A 137 -3.71 20.37 -14.26
C ASN A 137 -3.34 18.95 -13.79
N ILE A 138 -3.49 18.71 -12.49
CA ILE A 138 -3.32 17.38 -11.91
C ILE A 138 -4.63 16.58 -12.00
N ASN A 139 -4.53 15.32 -12.41
CA ASN A 139 -5.62 14.37 -12.39
C ASN A 139 -5.34 13.34 -11.30
N VAL A 140 -6.12 13.41 -10.24
CA VAL A 140 -5.85 12.70 -8.99
C VAL A 140 -6.96 11.70 -8.72
N ILE A 141 -6.58 10.48 -8.37
CA ILE A 141 -7.50 9.48 -7.82
C ILE A 141 -7.18 9.18 -6.35
N GLU A 142 -8.23 8.90 -5.58
CA GLU A 142 -8.13 8.31 -4.26
C GLU A 142 -8.22 6.79 -4.39
N VAL A 143 -7.28 6.09 -3.76
CA VAL A 143 -7.23 4.63 -3.72
C VAL A 143 -7.38 4.16 -2.29
N SER A 144 -8.12 3.08 -2.10
CA SER A 144 -8.24 2.38 -0.82
C SER A 144 -8.19 0.88 -1.03
N LEU A 145 -7.72 0.14 -0.03
CA LEU A 145 -7.74 -1.32 -0.04
C LEU A 145 -8.93 -1.85 0.73
N LYS A 146 -9.67 -2.79 0.17
CA LYS A 146 -10.68 -3.56 0.90
C LYS A 146 -10.04 -4.63 1.77
N ARG A 147 -10.85 -5.25 2.65
CA ARG A 147 -10.34 -6.18 3.65
C ARG A 147 -9.77 -7.40 2.94
N PRO A 148 -8.47 -7.70 3.10
CA PRO A 148 -7.90 -8.86 2.46
C PRO A 148 -8.61 -10.12 2.96
N GLN A 149 -9.09 -10.95 2.04
CA GLN A 149 -9.70 -12.23 2.35
C GLN A 149 -8.71 -13.36 2.02
N PRO A 150 -8.62 -14.41 2.86
CA PRO A 150 -7.78 -15.56 2.56
C PRO A 150 -8.10 -16.15 1.19
N ASN A 151 -7.08 -16.47 0.40
CA ASN A 151 -7.18 -17.10 -0.91
C ASN A 151 -7.99 -16.32 -1.97
N LYS A 152 -8.29 -15.03 -1.73
CA LYS A 152 -8.90 -14.15 -2.72
C LYS A 152 -7.92 -13.08 -3.17
N PRO A 153 -8.10 -12.53 -4.39
CA PRO A 153 -7.35 -11.36 -4.82
C PRO A 153 -7.52 -10.18 -3.84
N MET A 154 -6.49 -9.37 -3.75
CA MET A 154 -6.52 -8.06 -3.11
C MET A 154 -7.46 -7.15 -3.87
N GLU A 155 -8.50 -6.65 -3.23
CA GLU A 155 -9.41 -5.70 -3.85
C GLU A 155 -8.92 -4.26 -3.62
N ILE A 156 -8.55 -3.58 -4.71
CA ILE A 156 -8.19 -2.16 -4.73
C ILE A 156 -9.40 -1.40 -5.25
N PHE A 157 -9.83 -0.37 -4.51
CA PHE A 157 -10.93 0.50 -4.92
C PHE A 157 -10.41 1.90 -5.24
N TRP A 158 -10.74 2.42 -6.42
CA TRP A 158 -10.39 3.77 -6.85
C TRP A 158 -11.62 4.64 -7.10
N ARG A 159 -11.42 5.95 -6.98
CA ARG A 159 -12.37 6.99 -7.38
C ARG A 159 -11.64 8.30 -7.66
N PRO A 160 -12.25 9.26 -8.39
CA PRO A 160 -11.71 10.60 -8.50
C PRO A 160 -11.49 11.23 -7.11
N ALA A 161 -10.39 11.95 -6.95
CA ALA A 161 -10.07 12.55 -5.66
C ALA A 161 -10.99 13.73 -5.34
N ARG A 162 -11.33 13.87 -4.06
CA ARG A 162 -12.06 15.04 -3.56
C ARG A 162 -11.20 16.29 -3.71
N GLY A 163 -11.83 17.43 -4.01
CA GLY A 163 -11.13 18.70 -4.25
C GLY A 163 -10.13 19.12 -3.17
N ILE A 164 -10.40 18.79 -1.90
CA ILE A 164 -9.46 19.06 -0.79
C ILE A 164 -8.15 18.27 -0.90
N ILE A 165 -8.19 17.04 -1.41
CA ILE A 165 -7.00 16.20 -1.63
C ILE A 165 -6.19 16.76 -2.80
N VAL A 166 -6.88 17.11 -3.89
CA VAL A 166 -6.28 17.76 -5.07
C VAL A 166 -5.55 19.04 -4.65
N GLN A 167 -6.19 19.89 -3.84
CA GLN A 167 -5.58 21.13 -3.35
C GLN A 167 -4.30 20.87 -2.55
N ARG A 168 -4.32 19.90 -1.62
CA ARG A 168 -3.14 19.58 -0.81
C ARG A 168 -1.96 19.07 -1.64
N LEU A 169 -2.22 18.24 -2.66
CA LEU A 169 -1.14 17.77 -3.54
C LEU A 169 -0.49 18.90 -4.31
N ARG A 170 -1.29 19.86 -4.81
CA ARG A 170 -0.75 21.07 -5.46
C ARG A 170 0.18 21.82 -4.51
N GLU A 171 -0.25 22.04 -3.26
CA GLU A 171 0.59 22.71 -2.24
C GLU A 171 1.90 21.95 -2.00
N CYS A 172 1.89 20.61 -2.00
CA CYS A 172 3.11 19.79 -1.87
C CYS A 172 4.06 19.91 -3.07
N GLU A 173 3.56 19.93 -4.31
CA GLU A 173 4.39 20.13 -5.51
C GLU A 173 5.06 21.52 -5.50
N TYR A 174 4.36 22.55 -5.02
CA TYR A 174 4.96 23.89 -4.86
C TYR A 174 5.98 23.95 -3.72
N CYS A 175 5.96 22.97 -2.80
CA CYS A 175 6.89 22.84 -1.69
C CYS A 175 8.03 21.86 -1.98
N GLU A 176 8.61 21.86 -3.19
CA GLU A 176 9.93 21.25 -3.51
C GLU A 176 11.11 21.87 -2.70
N GLY A 177 10.90 22.18 -1.43
CA GLY A 177 11.88 22.13 -0.37
C GLY A 177 11.31 21.26 0.75
N TYR A 178 11.83 20.03 0.88
CA TYR A 178 11.52 19.07 1.94
C TYR A 178 11.15 19.75 3.26
N THR A 179 9.89 19.67 3.65
CA THR A 179 9.48 19.92 5.03
C THR A 179 8.69 18.72 5.53
N SER A 180 9.44 17.80 6.14
CA SER A 180 8.94 17.03 7.26
C SER A 180 8.30 18.00 8.26
N GLY A 181 6.99 17.95 8.43
CA GLY A 181 6.32 18.89 9.33
C GLY A 181 4.85 18.59 9.51
N LEU A 182 4.53 17.54 10.26
CA LEU A 182 3.59 17.57 11.39
C LEU A 182 4.01 16.49 12.40
#